data_AF-A0A7G9P180-F1
#
_entry.id   AF-A0A7G9P180-F1
#
_cell.length_a   1.000
_cell.length_b   1.000
_cell.length_c   1.000
_cell.angle_alpha   90.00
_cell.angle_beta   90.00
_cell.angle_gamma   90.00
#
_symmetry.space_group_name_H-M   'P 1'
#
loop_
_entity.id
_entity.type
_entity.pdbx_description
1 polymer ?
#
loop_
_entity_poly.entity_id
_entity_poly.type
_entity_poly.pdbx_seq_one_letter_code
_entity_poly.pdbx_strand_id
1 'polypeptide(L)'
;MRWDVVEILESSNTALRAAADAADAEQAVYGIDALDELGLHPIIQRGLRDAGFGVWPEQAYPSARTGRRHKSEGQRCDIVLSPSQRPLVDPEAEATLFSPEDALALESAYWLEVKTVSMFTTEGPFARYSAELLSPVRRDIRKLAQDPLIYHAGLLLVLFTIDAQTAEHDLAAWEQRVYSKGYPVAPPIVRHTDITDRLGNSHMATALFPVRRL
;
A
#
# COMPACT_ATOMS: atom_id res chain seq x y z
N MET A 1 3.92 -2.82 -20.58
CA MET A 1 4.91 -2.78 -19.48
C MET A 1 4.53 -3.86 -18.48
N ARG A 2 5.48 -4.57 -17.86
CA ARG A 2 5.19 -5.55 -16.81
C ARG A 2 5.84 -5.07 -15.52
N TRP A 3 5.03 -4.95 -14.47
CA TRP A 3 5.49 -4.56 -13.14
C TRP A 3 5.96 -5.79 -12.37
N ASP A 4 7.10 -5.66 -11.68
CA ASP A 4 7.55 -6.67 -10.73
C ASP A 4 6.91 -6.42 -9.36
N VAL A 5 5.78 -7.09 -9.14
CA VAL A 5 5.04 -7.01 -7.89
C VAL A 5 5.80 -7.65 -6.72
N VAL A 6 6.73 -8.59 -7.00
CA VAL A 6 7.59 -9.15 -5.95
C VAL A 6 8.54 -8.08 -5.47
N GLU A 7 9.21 -7.37 -6.40
CA GLU A 7 10.14 -6.29 -6.05
C GLU A 7 9.48 -5.16 -5.26
N ILE A 8 8.24 -4.77 -5.61
CA ILE A 8 7.47 -3.78 -4.85
C ILE A 8 7.26 -4.25 -3.40
N LEU A 9 6.83 -5.50 -3.21
CA LEU A 9 6.60 -6.07 -1.89
C LEU A 9 7.92 -6.18 -1.10
N GLU A 10 8.97 -6.72 -1.70
CA GLU A 10 10.26 -6.93 -1.05
C GLU A 10 10.89 -5.61 -0.61
N SER A 11 10.82 -4.58 -1.44
CA SER A 11 11.32 -3.25 -1.12
C SER A 11 10.56 -2.62 0.04
N SER A 12 9.24 -2.78 0.06
CA SER A 12 8.38 -2.32 1.15
C SER A 12 8.67 -3.08 2.46
N ASN A 13 8.72 -4.41 2.41
CA ASN A 13 9.00 -5.28 3.56
C ASN A 13 10.40 -5.05 4.13
N THR A 14 11.41 -4.87 3.27
CA THR A 14 12.78 -4.57 3.68
C THR A 14 12.86 -3.26 4.44
N ALA A 15 12.19 -2.21 3.97
CA ALA A 15 12.16 -0.93 4.67
C ALA A 15 11.41 -0.98 6.00
N LEU A 16 10.27 -1.67 6.05
CA LEU A 16 9.52 -1.88 7.29
C LEU A 16 10.35 -2.66 8.32
N ARG A 17 11.02 -3.74 7.91
CA ARG A 17 11.91 -4.50 8.77
C ARG A 17 13.08 -3.64 9.27
N ALA A 18 13.73 -2.87 8.40
CA ALA A 18 14.81 -1.98 8.81
C ALA A 18 14.34 -0.92 9.82
N ALA A 19 13.10 -0.44 9.70
CA ALA A 19 12.51 0.48 10.67
C ALA A 19 12.23 -0.20 12.02
N ALA A 20 11.78 -1.47 12.03
CA ALA A 20 11.65 -2.25 13.25
C ALA A 20 13.01 -2.48 13.93
N ASP A 21 14.02 -2.89 13.16
CA ASP A 21 15.39 -3.09 13.64
C ASP A 21 15.99 -1.79 14.20
N ALA A 22 15.71 -0.64 13.58
CA ALA A 22 16.14 0.67 14.07
C ALA A 22 15.46 1.04 15.40
N ALA A 23 14.15 0.80 15.54
CA ALA A 23 13.42 1.02 16.79
C ALA A 23 13.98 0.15 17.95
N ASP A 24 14.43 -1.06 17.64
CA ASP A 24 15.12 -1.94 18.59
C ASP A 24 16.48 -1.38 19.00
N ALA A 25 17.28 -0.93 18.03
CA ALA A 25 18.59 -0.32 18.29
C ALA A 25 18.49 0.98 19.13
N GLU A 26 17.45 1.77 18.91
CA GLU A 26 17.16 2.98 19.67
C GLU A 26 16.53 2.71 21.05
N GLN A 27 16.19 1.45 21.34
CA GLN A 27 15.42 1.06 22.53
C GLN A 27 14.10 1.84 22.65
N ALA A 28 13.42 2.07 21.52
CA ALA A 28 12.18 2.79 21.48
C ALA A 28 11.10 2.09 22.31
N VAL A 29 10.28 2.88 23.02
CA VAL A 29 9.17 2.38 23.84
C VAL A 29 8.08 1.76 22.96
N TYR A 30 7.85 2.32 21.77
CA TYR A 30 6.89 1.85 20.79
C TYR A 30 7.59 1.43 19.51
N GLY A 31 7.09 0.36 18.88
CA GLY A 31 7.58 -0.15 17.62
C GLY A 31 6.83 0.44 16.42
N ILE A 32 7.13 -0.09 15.24
CA ILE A 32 6.43 0.28 14.00
C ILE A 32 4.94 -0.10 14.01
N ASP A 33 4.53 -1.02 14.89
CA ASP A 33 3.16 -1.47 15.09
C ASP A 33 2.27 -0.45 15.83
N ALA A 34 2.88 0.59 16.40
CA ALA A 34 2.20 1.75 16.95
C ALA A 34 1.90 2.84 15.89
N LEU A 35 2.48 2.74 14.70
CA LEU A 35 2.29 3.71 13.63
C LEU A 35 0.97 3.46 12.91
N ASP A 36 0.26 4.54 12.60
CA ASP A 36 -0.88 4.49 11.69
C ASP A 36 -0.43 4.43 10.23
N GLU A 37 -1.40 4.43 9.31
CA GLU A 37 -1.15 4.32 7.87
C GLU A 37 -0.20 5.43 7.38
N LEU A 38 -0.44 6.67 7.83
CA LEU A 38 0.37 7.84 7.47
C LEU A 38 1.77 7.78 8.08
N GLY A 39 1.93 7.17 9.26
CA GLY A 39 3.23 6.91 9.87
C GLY A 39 4.06 5.88 9.09
N LEU A 40 3.42 4.88 8.48
CA LEU A 40 4.10 3.85 7.69
C LEU A 40 4.42 4.27 6.26
N HIS A 41 3.61 5.17 5.69
CA HIS A 41 3.80 5.67 4.31
C HIS A 41 5.23 6.15 4.03
N PRO A 42 5.87 7.03 4.84
CA PRO A 42 7.24 7.46 4.60
C PRO A 42 8.26 6.31 4.55
N ILE A 43 8.08 5.28 5.39
CA ILE A 43 8.98 4.12 5.45
C ILE A 43 8.87 3.31 4.16
N ILE A 44 7.65 2.99 3.74
CA ILE A 44 7.36 2.25 2.51
C ILE A 44 7.84 3.03 1.29
N GLN A 45 7.52 4.32 1.21
CA GLN A 45 7.95 5.19 0.13
C GLN A 45 9.47 5.28 0.05
N ARG A 46 10.19 5.31 1.18
CA ARG A 46 11.65 5.31 1.19
C ARG A 46 12.21 4.01 0.63
N GLY A 47 11.70 2.86 1.07
CA GLY A 47 12.11 1.56 0.54
C GLY A 47 11.93 1.46 -0.98
N LEU A 48 10.80 1.93 -1.49
CA LEU A 48 10.50 1.94 -2.93
C LEU A 48 11.44 2.89 -3.70
N ARG A 49 11.78 4.06 -3.14
CA ARG A 49 12.77 4.96 -3.77
C ARG A 49 14.17 4.35 -3.79
N ASP A 50 14.58 3.72 -2.69
CA ASP A 50 15.90 3.08 -2.58
C ASP A 50 16.04 1.89 -3.54
N ALA A 51 14.92 1.23 -3.90
CA ALA A 51 14.84 0.24 -4.97
C ALA A 51 14.82 0.83 -6.40
N GLY A 52 14.83 2.16 -6.55
CA GLY A 52 14.91 2.84 -7.83
C GLY A 52 13.57 3.18 -8.49
N PHE A 53 12.44 2.96 -7.81
CA PHE A 53 11.14 3.42 -8.29
C PHE A 53 11.01 4.95 -8.15
N GLY A 54 10.31 5.56 -9.11
CA GLY A 54 9.71 6.87 -8.86
C GLY A 54 8.50 6.71 -7.96
N VAL A 55 8.46 7.48 -6.88
CA VAL A 55 7.43 7.36 -5.84
C VAL A 55 6.71 8.68 -5.71
N TRP A 56 5.44 8.67 -6.09
CA TRP A 56 4.56 9.83 -6.16
C TRP A 56 3.42 9.67 -5.15
N PRO A 57 3.51 10.31 -3.98
CA PRO A 57 2.48 10.18 -2.95
C PRO A 57 1.19 10.91 -3.33
N GLU A 58 0.07 10.47 -2.77
CA GLU A 58 -1.19 11.22 -2.73
C GLU A 58 -1.67 11.70 -4.11
N GLN A 59 -1.53 10.85 -5.13
CA GLN A 59 -1.90 11.22 -6.49
C GLN A 59 -3.40 11.07 -6.69
N ALA A 60 -4.06 12.11 -7.21
CA ALA A 60 -5.45 12.01 -7.63
C ALA A 60 -5.59 10.94 -8.73
N TYR A 61 -6.64 10.12 -8.64
CA TYR A 61 -6.95 9.10 -9.64
C TYR A 61 -7.15 9.72 -11.03
N PRO A 62 -6.84 9.01 -12.13
CA PRO A 62 -6.92 9.60 -13.47
C PRO A 62 -8.30 10.18 -13.79
N SER A 63 -9.38 9.47 -13.46
CA SER A 63 -10.76 9.94 -13.71
C SER A 63 -11.14 11.18 -12.88
N ALA A 64 -10.48 11.41 -11.74
CA ALA A 64 -10.68 12.60 -10.92
C ALA A 64 -9.96 13.84 -11.47
N ARG A 65 -8.95 13.65 -12.34
CA ARG A 65 -8.21 14.73 -13.01
C ARG A 65 -8.93 15.26 -14.27
N THR A 66 -9.79 14.44 -14.89
CA THR A 66 -10.41 14.76 -16.18
C THR A 66 -11.80 15.42 -16.08
N GLY A 67 -12.11 16.15 -15.00
CA GLY A 67 -13.43 16.76 -14.80
C GLY A 67 -13.44 18.08 -14.01
N ARG A 68 -14.49 18.88 -14.18
CA ARG A 68 -14.71 20.20 -13.52
C ARG A 68 -14.88 20.14 -11.98
N ARG A 69 -14.66 19.00 -11.33
CA ARG A 69 -14.80 18.89 -9.87
C ARG A 69 -13.60 19.54 -9.19
N HIS A 70 -13.85 20.19 -8.05
CA HIS A 70 -12.81 20.88 -7.28
C HIS A 70 -11.65 19.92 -6.97
N LYS A 71 -10.41 20.38 -7.19
CA LYS A 71 -9.17 19.62 -6.96
C LYS A 71 -9.05 19.02 -5.54
N SER A 72 -9.80 19.55 -4.58
CA SER A 72 -9.86 19.11 -3.19
C SER A 72 -10.84 17.96 -2.90
N GLU A 73 -11.67 17.54 -3.87
CA GLU A 73 -12.75 16.56 -3.65
C GLU A 73 -12.53 15.22 -4.38
N GLY A 74 -11.45 15.09 -5.16
CA GLY A 74 -11.13 13.88 -5.92
C GLY A 74 -10.56 12.75 -5.06
N GLN A 75 -10.85 11.49 -5.42
CA GLN A 75 -10.19 10.33 -4.81
C GLN A 75 -8.69 10.34 -5.14
N ARG A 76 -7.88 9.94 -4.17
CA ARG A 76 -6.41 9.90 -4.25
C ARG A 76 -5.92 8.51 -3.89
N CYS A 77 -4.77 8.16 -4.44
CA CYS A 77 -4.04 6.95 -4.13
C CYS A 77 -2.87 7.32 -3.22
N ASP A 78 -2.60 6.48 -2.22
CA ASP A 78 -1.52 6.69 -1.27
C ASP A 78 -0.17 6.81 -1.98
N ILE A 79 0.12 5.87 -2.89
CA ILE A 79 1.39 5.80 -3.60
C ILE A 79 1.16 5.43 -5.07
N VAL A 80 1.74 6.22 -5.98
CA VAL A 80 1.85 5.87 -7.40
C VAL A 80 3.30 5.66 -7.76
N LEU A 81 3.58 4.58 -8.48
CA LEU A 81 4.93 4.22 -8.91
C LEU A 81 5.15 4.45 -10.39
N SER A 82 6.37 4.89 -10.72
CA SER A 82 6.93 4.90 -12.06
C SER A 82 8.27 4.14 -12.10
N PRO A 83 8.64 3.53 -13.23
CA PRO A 83 9.94 2.89 -13.33
C PRO A 83 11.04 3.95 -13.41
N SER A 84 12.20 3.67 -12.80
CA SER A 84 13.43 4.47 -12.93
C SER A 84 13.24 5.96 -12.65
N GLN A 85 12.42 6.29 -11.65
CA GLN A 85 12.15 7.68 -11.23
C GLN A 85 11.53 8.60 -12.29
N ARG A 86 10.98 8.04 -13.37
CA ARG A 86 10.33 8.83 -14.44
C ARG A 86 9.19 9.68 -13.88
N PRO A 87 9.08 10.97 -14.22
CA PRO A 87 7.97 11.81 -13.78
C PRO A 87 6.64 11.27 -14.33
N LEU A 88 5.55 11.46 -13.59
CA LEU A 88 4.21 11.18 -14.12
C LEU A 88 3.78 12.32 -15.05
N VAL A 89 3.03 11.99 -16.10
CA VAL A 89 2.33 12.99 -16.91
C VAL A 89 1.36 13.78 -16.03
N ASP A 90 1.44 15.11 -16.10
CA ASP A 90 0.40 16.00 -15.61
C ASP A 90 -0.50 16.40 -16.78
N PRO A 91 -1.74 15.86 -16.86
CA PRO A 91 -2.65 16.16 -17.97
C PRO A 91 -3.17 17.61 -17.97
N GLU A 92 -3.01 18.36 -16.87
CA GLU A 92 -3.42 19.76 -16.77
C GLU A 92 -2.28 20.74 -17.05
N ALA A 93 -1.03 20.27 -17.06
CA ALA A 93 0.12 21.14 -17.33
C ALA A 93 0.13 21.57 -18.80
N GLU A 94 0.27 22.88 -19.05
CA GLU A 94 0.58 23.35 -20.40
C GLU A 94 1.93 22.77 -20.83
N ALA A 95 1.97 22.18 -22.04
CA ALA A 95 3.21 21.66 -22.59
C ALA A 95 4.19 22.83 -22.80
N THR A 96 5.33 22.79 -22.11
CA THR A 96 6.40 23.78 -22.26
C THR A 96 7.67 23.11 -22.75
N LEU A 97 8.66 23.91 -23.16
CA LEU A 97 10.00 23.42 -23.50
C LEU A 97 10.70 22.67 -22.36
N PHE A 98 10.20 22.78 -21.11
CA PHE A 98 10.74 22.10 -19.93
C PHE A 98 9.89 20.89 -19.51
N SER A 99 8.86 20.53 -20.29
CA SER A 99 8.09 19.32 -20.03
C SER A 99 8.99 18.09 -20.19
N PRO A 100 9.00 17.17 -19.21
CA PRO A 100 9.84 15.97 -19.30
C PRO A 100 9.44 15.11 -20.50
N GLU A 101 10.36 14.90 -21.44
CA GLU A 101 10.13 14.12 -22.66
C GLU A 101 9.83 12.64 -22.35
N ASP A 102 10.27 12.15 -21.19
CA ASP A 102 10.13 10.77 -20.74
C ASP A 102 9.02 10.58 -19.71
N ALA A 103 8.09 11.53 -19.56
CA ALA A 103 6.98 11.40 -18.62
C ALA A 103 6.18 10.10 -18.84
N LEU A 104 5.84 9.42 -17.74
CA LEU A 104 5.06 8.20 -17.77
C LEU A 104 3.58 8.53 -17.83
N ALA A 105 2.88 7.98 -18.83
CA ALA A 105 1.42 8.01 -18.90
C ALA A 105 0.80 7.35 -17.65
N LEU A 106 -0.29 7.93 -17.12
CA LEU A 106 -0.92 7.49 -15.87
C LEU A 106 -1.41 6.04 -15.95
N GLU A 107 -1.78 5.59 -17.15
CA GLU A 107 -2.21 4.21 -17.45
C GLU A 107 -1.07 3.19 -17.35
N SER A 108 0.17 3.65 -17.47
CA SER A 108 1.37 2.80 -17.34
C SER A 108 1.92 2.77 -15.91
N ALA A 109 1.49 3.70 -15.05
CA ALA A 109 1.89 3.77 -13.65
C ALA A 109 1.27 2.63 -12.83
N TYR A 110 1.91 2.30 -11.69
CA TYR A 110 1.35 1.35 -10.73
C TYR A 110 0.71 2.09 -9.56
N TRP A 111 -0.56 1.83 -9.29
CA TRP A 111 -1.36 2.48 -8.25
C TRP A 111 -1.43 1.59 -7.01
N LEU A 112 -0.79 2.01 -5.92
CA LEU A 112 -0.61 1.23 -4.71
C LEU A 112 -1.34 1.90 -3.54
N GLU A 113 -2.41 1.27 -3.07
CA GLU A 113 -3.02 1.63 -1.79
C GLU A 113 -2.37 0.85 -0.66
N VAL A 114 -2.17 1.50 0.48
CA VAL A 114 -1.56 0.92 1.67
C VAL A 114 -2.63 0.82 2.75
N LYS A 115 -2.71 -0.34 3.39
CA LYS A 115 -3.58 -0.54 4.55
C LYS A 115 -2.77 -1.11 5.70
N THR A 116 -2.91 -0.52 6.87
CA THR A 116 -2.37 -1.09 8.12
C THR A 116 -3.49 -1.53 9.04
N VAL A 117 -3.29 -2.68 9.71
CA VAL A 117 -4.20 -3.20 10.73
C VAL A 117 -3.36 -3.86 11.83
N SER A 118 -3.58 -3.46 13.08
CA SER A 118 -2.90 -4.03 14.25
C SER A 118 -3.91 -4.70 15.18
N MET A 119 -3.58 -5.89 15.68
CA MET A 119 -4.39 -6.59 16.68
C MET A 119 -4.33 -5.89 18.05
N PHE A 120 -3.19 -5.29 18.37
CA PHE A 120 -3.00 -4.46 19.56
C PHE A 120 -2.52 -3.07 19.18
N THR A 121 -3.00 -2.06 19.92
CA THR A 121 -2.56 -0.66 19.81
C THR A 121 -2.00 -0.19 21.15
N THR A 122 -1.61 1.09 21.23
CA THR A 122 -1.17 1.72 22.49
C THR A 122 -2.24 1.69 23.59
N GLU A 123 -3.51 1.50 23.23
CA GLU A 123 -4.63 1.37 24.17
C GLU A 123 -4.94 -0.09 24.55
N GLY A 124 -4.17 -1.06 24.05
CA GLY A 124 -4.34 -2.49 24.27
C GLY A 124 -5.02 -3.23 23.10
N PRO A 125 -5.72 -4.35 23.36
CA PRO A 125 -6.35 -5.15 22.32
C PRO A 125 -7.38 -4.34 21.52
N PHE A 126 -7.28 -4.40 20.19
CA PHE A 126 -8.14 -3.61 19.32
C PHE A 126 -9.44 -4.37 18.99
N ALA A 127 -10.52 -4.04 19.71
CA ALA A 127 -11.82 -4.71 19.59
C ALA A 127 -12.42 -4.70 18.17
N ARG A 128 -12.00 -3.77 17.31
CA ARG A 128 -12.48 -3.64 15.92
C ARG A 128 -11.54 -4.26 14.88
N TYR A 129 -10.50 -4.98 15.31
CA TYR A 129 -9.49 -5.60 14.46
C TYR A 129 -10.09 -6.32 13.24
N SER A 130 -10.99 -7.29 13.44
CA SER A 130 -11.58 -8.06 12.33
C SER A 130 -12.42 -7.19 11.40
N ALA A 131 -13.08 -6.14 11.92
CA ALA A 131 -13.86 -5.22 11.12
C ALA A 131 -12.95 -4.30 10.28
N GLU A 132 -11.86 -3.79 10.86
CA GLU A 132 -10.86 -2.98 10.16
C GLU A 132 -10.11 -3.81 9.10
N LEU A 133 -9.76 -5.07 9.39
CA LEU A 133 -9.15 -6.00 8.45
C LEU A 133 -10.00 -6.21 7.20
N LEU A 134 -11.31 -6.39 7.36
CA LEU A 134 -12.21 -6.70 6.25
C LEU A 134 -12.84 -5.46 5.58
N SER A 135 -12.73 -4.28 6.19
CA SER A 135 -13.21 -3.01 5.62
C SER A 135 -12.63 -2.63 4.24
N PRO A 136 -11.32 -2.86 3.93
CA PRO A 136 -10.69 -2.39 2.70
C PRO A 136 -11.15 -3.19 1.49
N VAL A 137 -11.56 -4.45 1.70
CA VAL A 137 -12.05 -5.38 0.68
C VAL A 137 -13.05 -4.71 -0.26
N ARG A 138 -13.97 -3.93 0.30
CA ARG A 138 -15.02 -3.28 -0.49
C ARG A 138 -14.62 -1.90 -0.98
N ARG A 139 -13.94 -1.11 -0.16
CA ARG A 139 -13.73 0.30 -0.44
C ARG A 139 -12.56 0.50 -1.39
N ASP A 140 -11.40 -0.07 -1.11
CA ASP A 140 -10.16 0.31 -1.77
C ASP A 140 -9.93 -0.51 -3.03
N ILE A 141 -10.19 -1.82 -2.99
CA ILE A 141 -10.18 -2.69 -4.19
C ILE A 141 -11.17 -2.17 -5.24
N ARG A 142 -12.37 -1.77 -4.81
CA ARG A 142 -13.39 -1.26 -5.74
C ARG A 142 -12.97 0.07 -6.37
N LYS A 143 -12.37 0.99 -5.61
CA LYS A 143 -11.87 2.25 -6.17
C LYS A 143 -10.85 1.97 -7.27
N LEU A 144 -9.84 1.17 -6.96
CA LEU A 144 -8.76 0.81 -7.90
C LEU A 144 -9.31 0.11 -9.15
N ALA A 145 -10.22 -0.85 -8.98
CA ALA A 145 -10.74 -1.65 -10.09
C ALA A 145 -11.76 -0.91 -10.98
N GLN A 146 -12.36 0.18 -10.49
CA GLN A 146 -13.41 0.91 -11.22
C GLN A 146 -12.88 2.06 -12.10
N ASP A 147 -11.67 2.57 -11.84
CA ASP A 147 -11.10 3.61 -12.70
C ASP A 147 -10.64 2.99 -14.04
N PRO A 148 -11.19 3.45 -15.18
CA PRO A 148 -10.92 2.83 -16.48
C PRO A 148 -9.50 3.07 -17.00
N LEU A 149 -8.74 3.96 -16.37
CA LEU A 149 -7.36 4.30 -16.74
C LEU A 149 -6.33 3.69 -15.78
N ILE A 150 -6.76 3.02 -14.69
CA ILE A 150 -5.84 2.28 -13.81
C ILE A 150 -5.70 0.85 -14.34
N TYR A 151 -4.55 0.55 -14.96
CA TYR A 151 -4.25 -0.79 -15.51
C TYR A 151 -3.38 -1.65 -14.60
N HIS A 152 -2.61 -1.02 -13.72
CA HIS A 152 -1.72 -1.69 -12.80
C HIS A 152 -2.00 -1.14 -11.40
N ALA A 153 -2.50 -2.01 -10.52
CA ALA A 153 -2.82 -1.63 -9.16
C ALA A 153 -2.57 -2.76 -8.16
N GLY A 154 -2.40 -2.38 -6.91
CA GLY A 154 -2.26 -3.29 -5.80
C GLY A 154 -2.74 -2.69 -4.49
N LEU A 155 -3.14 -3.56 -3.56
CA LEU A 155 -3.35 -3.22 -2.17
C LEU A 155 -2.23 -3.87 -1.35
N LEU A 156 -1.41 -3.05 -0.69
CA LEU A 156 -0.41 -3.49 0.28
C LEU A 156 -1.05 -3.49 1.68
N LEU A 157 -1.30 -4.67 2.22
CA LEU A 157 -1.77 -4.86 3.58
C LEU A 157 -0.57 -5.15 4.50
N VAL A 158 -0.37 -4.30 5.52
CA VAL A 158 0.56 -4.50 6.62
C VAL A 158 -0.25 -4.92 7.84
N LEU A 159 -0.01 -6.12 8.35
CA LEU A 159 -0.78 -6.73 9.42
C LEU A 159 0.14 -7.00 10.62
N PHE A 160 -0.21 -6.45 11.78
CA PHE A 160 0.47 -6.73 13.04
C PHE A 160 -0.40 -7.64 13.91
N THR A 161 0.17 -8.78 14.31
CA THR A 161 -0.52 -9.85 15.01
C THR A 161 0.32 -10.43 16.14
N ILE A 162 -0.32 -11.22 17.00
CA ILE A 162 0.36 -11.89 18.10
C ILE A 162 1.37 -12.94 17.63
N ASP A 163 1.16 -13.58 16.48
CA ASP A 163 2.04 -14.60 15.90
C ASP A 163 1.78 -14.83 14.40
N ALA A 164 2.67 -15.57 13.75
CA ALA A 164 2.57 -15.91 12.33
C ALA A 164 1.29 -16.69 11.97
N GLN A 165 0.87 -17.61 12.86
CA GLN A 165 -0.31 -18.46 12.62
C GLN A 165 -1.60 -17.62 12.53
N THR A 166 -1.71 -16.60 13.39
CA THR A 166 -2.83 -15.65 13.37
C THR A 166 -2.83 -14.84 12.08
N ALA A 167 -1.66 -14.33 11.66
CA ALA A 167 -1.54 -13.59 10.41
C ALA A 167 -1.94 -14.44 9.19
N GLU A 168 -1.49 -15.70 9.11
CA GLU A 168 -1.85 -16.62 8.03
C GLU A 168 -3.37 -16.90 7.99
N HIS A 169 -3.97 -17.19 9.14
CA HIS A 169 -5.41 -17.39 9.25
C HIS A 169 -6.20 -16.16 8.77
N ASP A 170 -5.79 -14.97 9.20
CA ASP A 170 -6.49 -13.73 8.92
C ASP A 170 -6.33 -13.30 7.46
N LEU A 171 -5.16 -13.49 6.85
CA LEU A 171 -4.94 -13.29 5.42
C LEU A 171 -5.77 -14.27 4.57
N ALA A 172 -5.87 -15.53 4.98
CA ALA A 172 -6.72 -16.51 4.30
C ALA A 172 -8.21 -16.14 4.38
N ALA A 173 -8.67 -15.69 5.56
CA ALA A 173 -10.03 -15.20 5.75
C ALA A 173 -10.32 -13.95 4.89
N TRP A 174 -9.34 -13.06 4.78
CA TRP A 174 -9.40 -11.89 3.91
C TRP A 174 -9.52 -12.30 2.44
N GLU A 175 -8.64 -13.17 1.95
CA GLU A 175 -8.64 -13.66 0.57
C GLU A 175 -9.97 -14.34 0.20
N GLN A 176 -10.44 -15.26 1.06
CA GLN A 176 -11.74 -15.91 0.89
C GLN A 176 -12.88 -14.88 0.82
N ARG A 177 -12.83 -13.84 1.66
CA ARG A 177 -13.82 -12.77 1.65
C ARG A 177 -13.83 -12.01 0.32
N VAL A 178 -12.66 -11.69 -0.23
CA VAL A 178 -12.55 -11.00 -1.52
C VAL A 178 -13.12 -11.86 -2.66
N TYR A 179 -12.77 -13.14 -2.71
CA TYR A 179 -13.29 -14.06 -3.72
C TYR A 179 -14.80 -14.28 -3.60
N SER A 180 -15.33 -14.43 -2.38
CA SER A 180 -16.78 -14.57 -2.16
C SER A 180 -17.60 -13.37 -2.64
N LYS A 181 -16.95 -12.20 -2.77
CA LYS A 181 -17.57 -10.96 -3.26
C LYS A 181 -17.35 -10.71 -4.75
N GLY A 182 -16.59 -11.57 -5.43
CA GLY A 182 -16.32 -11.44 -6.87
C GLY A 182 -15.42 -10.25 -7.22
N TYR A 183 -14.60 -9.78 -6.28
CA TYR A 183 -13.65 -8.72 -6.56
C TYR A 183 -12.45 -9.24 -7.37
N PRO A 184 -11.88 -8.42 -8.27
CA PRO A 184 -10.90 -8.85 -9.25
C PRO A 184 -9.47 -8.84 -8.68
N VAL A 185 -9.20 -9.58 -7.60
CA VAL A 185 -7.82 -9.70 -7.06
C VAL A 185 -7.14 -10.98 -7.52
N ALA A 186 -5.84 -10.90 -7.73
CA ALA A 186 -5.00 -12.10 -7.81
C ALA A 186 -4.61 -12.57 -6.39
N PRO A 187 -4.17 -13.84 -6.23
CA PRO A 187 -3.60 -14.31 -4.97
C PRO A 187 -2.48 -13.38 -4.48
N PRO A 188 -2.38 -13.13 -3.17
CA PRO A 188 -1.36 -12.24 -2.63
C PRO A 188 0.03 -12.85 -2.71
N ILE A 189 1.02 -11.96 -2.67
CA ILE A 189 2.39 -12.30 -2.31
C ILE A 189 2.58 -11.83 -0.88
N VAL A 190 3.08 -12.70 0.00
CA VAL A 190 3.14 -12.44 1.45
C VAL A 190 4.57 -12.59 1.96
N ARG A 191 4.97 -11.70 2.86
CA ARG A 191 6.20 -11.80 3.66
C ARG A 191 5.86 -11.72 5.13
N HIS A 192 6.59 -12.52 5.90
CA HIS A 192 6.43 -12.68 7.34
C HIS A 192 7.72 -12.25 8.02
N THR A 193 7.61 -11.40 9.03
CA THR A 193 8.76 -10.87 9.78
C THR A 193 8.39 -10.83 11.25
N ASP A 194 9.22 -11.44 12.09
CA ASP A 194 9.08 -11.30 13.54
C ASP A 194 9.54 -9.90 13.96
N ILE A 195 8.80 -9.30 14.89
CA ILE A 195 9.11 -7.98 15.46
C ILE A 195 9.19 -8.09 16.98
N THR A 196 9.98 -7.23 17.61
CA THR A 196 10.05 -7.18 19.07
C THR A 196 8.72 -6.72 19.65
N ASP A 197 8.10 -7.58 20.45
CA ASP A 197 6.79 -7.36 21.06
C ASP A 197 6.83 -6.24 22.12
N ARG A 198 6.09 -5.16 21.84
CA ARG A 198 5.93 -3.99 22.73
C ARG A 198 4.49 -3.72 23.12
N LEU A 199 3.54 -4.08 22.26
CA LEU A 199 2.11 -3.79 22.43
C LEU A 199 1.23 -5.05 22.53
N GLY A 200 1.80 -6.24 22.29
CA GLY A 200 1.09 -7.51 22.10
C GLY A 200 1.17 -8.05 20.67
N ASN A 201 1.80 -7.32 19.74
CA ASN A 201 2.08 -7.80 18.39
C ASN A 201 3.55 -8.27 18.32
N SER A 202 3.78 -9.56 18.10
CA SER A 202 5.13 -10.12 17.92
C SER A 202 5.46 -10.42 16.45
N HIS A 203 4.49 -10.23 15.56
CA HIS A 203 4.62 -10.62 14.16
C HIS A 203 4.01 -9.59 13.20
N MET A 204 4.74 -9.29 12.13
CA MET A 204 4.31 -8.45 11.02
C MET A 204 4.21 -9.30 9.74
N ALA A 205 3.04 -9.31 9.12
CA ALA A 205 2.85 -9.82 7.77
C ALA A 205 2.63 -8.66 6.78
N THR A 206 3.37 -8.66 5.68
CA THR A 206 3.20 -7.72 4.58
C THR A 206 2.68 -8.49 3.37
N ALA A 207 1.47 -8.17 2.91
CA ALA A 207 0.79 -8.85 1.81
C ALA A 207 0.43 -7.87 0.69
N LEU A 208 0.92 -8.12 -0.53
CA LEU A 208 0.53 -7.35 -1.71
C LEU A 208 -0.49 -8.13 -2.52
N PHE A 209 -1.70 -7.58 -2.66
CA PHE A 209 -2.78 -8.11 -3.47
C PHE A 209 -2.85 -7.38 -4.81
N PRO A 210 -2.44 -8.00 -5.93
CA PRO A 210 -2.57 -7.37 -7.24
C PRO A 210 -4.06 -7.24 -7.62
N VAL A 211 -4.47 -6.02 -7.95
CA VAL A 211 -5.85 -5.71 -8.36
C VAL A 211 -5.91 -5.67 -9.88
N ARG A 212 -6.81 -6.48 -10.44
CA ARG A 212 -7.14 -6.48 -11.87
C ARG A 212 -8.31 -5.54 -12.12
N ARG A 213 -8.41 -5.04 -13.35
CA ARG A 213 -9.57 -4.27 -13.79
C ARG A 213 -10.82 -5.17 -13.87
N LEU A 214 -11.99 -4.59 -13.58
CA LEU A 214 -13.30 -5.20 -13.84
C LEU A 214 -13.67 -5.17 -15.34
#